data_AF-A0A915PLI1-F1
#
_entry.id   AF-A0A915PLI1-F1
#
_cell.length_a   1.000
_cell.length_b   1.000
_cell.length_c   1.000
_cell.angle_alpha   90.00
_cell.angle_beta   90.00
_cell.angle_gamma   90.00
#
_symmetry.space_group_name_H-M   'P 1'
#
loop_
_entity.id
_entity.type
_entity.pdbx_description
1 polymer ?
#
loop_
_entity_poly.entity_id
_entity_poly.type
_entity_poly.pdbx_seq_one_letter_code
_entity_poly.pdbx_strand_id
1 'polypeptide(L)'
;MTVDRDDYLLRNATRHQIEELSREFDCTGDLTSCHSRPILLLHIPLYRKSEENCANDYDATPESMKWDFRVGFHCLSNASTHYILEKLKPRAIFDGHTHYSCRTWVVRITAVELG
;
A
#
# COMPACT_ATOMS: atom_id res chain seq x y z
N MET A 1 0.86 2.97 13.17
CA MET A 1 -0.21 2.78 12.17
C MET A 1 -0.04 1.43 11.49
N THR A 2 -0.60 0.38 12.07
CA THR A 2 -0.89 -0.85 11.34
C THR A 2 -2.39 -1.04 11.43
N VAL A 3 -2.99 -1.71 10.43
CA VAL A 3 -4.35 -2.25 10.61
C VAL A 3 -4.35 -3.28 11.75
N ASP A 4 -3.18 -3.65 12.29
CA ASP A 4 -2.99 -4.73 13.25
C ASP A 4 -2.71 -4.33 14.71
N ARG A 5 -2.43 -3.06 15.07
CA ARG A 5 -1.96 -2.72 16.43
C ARG A 5 -2.67 -1.64 17.24
N ASP A 6 -3.60 -0.87 16.72
CA ASP A 6 -4.33 0.12 17.55
C ASP A 6 -5.86 0.01 17.38
N ASP A 7 -6.57 0.32 18.47
CA ASP A 7 -8.02 0.34 18.73
C ASP A 7 -8.95 -0.45 17.77
N TYR A 8 -9.54 -1.53 18.28
CA TYR A 8 -10.41 -2.46 17.53
C TYR A 8 -11.52 -1.75 16.73
N LEU A 9 -12.05 -0.64 17.27
CA LEU A 9 -13.11 0.13 16.62
C LEU A 9 -12.62 0.86 15.36
N LEU A 10 -11.46 1.51 15.41
CA LEU A 10 -10.88 2.20 14.26
C LEU A 10 -10.52 1.20 13.14
N ARG A 11 -10.03 0.01 13.52
CA ARG A 11 -9.75 -1.07 12.59
C ARG A 11 -11.01 -1.53 11.86
N ASN A 12 -12.09 -1.77 12.59
CA ASN A 12 -13.34 -2.28 12.01
C ASN A 12 -13.98 -1.25 11.09
N ALA A 13 -13.99 0.03 11.48
CA ALA A 13 -14.51 1.10 10.64
C ALA A 13 -13.71 1.23 9.33
N THR A 14 -12.37 1.25 9.44
CA THR A 14 -11.48 1.32 8.26
C THR A 14 -11.67 0.11 7.36
N ARG A 15 -11.75 -1.09 7.94
CA ARG A 15 -11.98 -2.33 7.20
C ARG A 15 -13.33 -2.29 6.47
N HIS A 16 -14.40 -1.85 7.15
CA HIS A 16 -15.72 -1.70 6.55
C HIS A 16 -15.68 -0.77 5.32
N GLN A 17 -15.05 0.40 5.44
CA GLN A 17 -14.89 1.34 4.34
C GLN A 17 -14.12 0.74 3.16
N ILE A 18 -13.04 -0.01 3.44
CA ILE A 18 -12.28 -0.70 2.38
C ILE A 18 -13.14 -1.75 1.67
N GLU A 19 -13.95 -2.52 2.40
CA GLU A 19 -14.87 -3.49 1.78
C GLU A 19 -15.96 -2.80 0.94
N GLU A 20 -16.49 -1.66 1.40
CA GLU A 20 -17.46 -0.86 0.63
C GLU A 20 -16.87 -0.36 -0.69
N LEU A 21 -15.70 0.28 -0.62
CA LEU A 21 -14.97 0.76 -1.79
C LEU A 21 -14.56 -0.40 -2.72
N SER A 22 -14.17 -1.55 -2.15
CA SER A 22 -13.83 -2.73 -2.94
C SER A 22 -14.99 -3.19 -3.81
N ARG A 23 -16.23 -3.17 -3.29
CA ARG A 23 -17.43 -3.49 -4.08
C ARG A 23 -17.72 -2.44 -5.14
N GLU A 24 -17.48 -1.16 -4.86
CA GLU A 24 -17.66 -0.07 -5.83
C GLU A 24 -16.68 -0.17 -7.01
N PHE A 25 -15.45 -0.66 -6.75
CA PHE A 25 -14.42 -0.83 -7.78
C PHE A 25 -14.40 -2.22 -8.44
N ASP A 26 -15.17 -3.20 -7.95
CA ASP A 26 -15.19 -4.55 -8.52
C ASP A 26 -16.18 -4.64 -9.68
N CYS A 27 -15.68 -4.37 -10.88
CA CYS A 27 -16.47 -4.34 -12.12
C CYS A 27 -16.75 -5.74 -12.70
N THR A 28 -17.39 -6.62 -11.93
CA THR A 28 -17.80 -7.96 -12.39
C THR A 28 -19.21 -8.00 -13.00
N GLY A 29 -19.86 -6.83 -13.17
CA GLY A 29 -21.22 -6.66 -13.69
C GLY A 29 -21.39 -5.64 -14.81
N ASP A 30 -22.57 -5.01 -14.90
CA ASP A 30 -22.97 -4.07 -15.96
C ASP A 30 -21.99 -2.88 -16.08
N LEU A 31 -21.55 -2.58 -17.31
CA LEU A 31 -20.47 -1.61 -17.59
C LEU A 31 -20.84 -0.17 -17.22
N THR A 32 -22.12 0.11 -16.97
CA THR A 32 -22.66 1.47 -16.76
C THR A 32 -22.28 2.08 -15.41
N SER A 33 -21.84 1.29 -14.42
CA SER A 33 -21.42 1.79 -13.10
C SER A 33 -19.97 1.41 -12.73
N CYS A 34 -19.14 1.01 -13.70
CA CYS A 34 -17.77 0.61 -13.40
C CYS A 34 -16.89 1.85 -13.14
N HIS A 35 -16.56 2.08 -11.87
CA HIS A 35 -15.59 3.09 -11.47
C HIS A 35 -14.17 2.63 -11.79
N SER A 36 -13.32 3.57 -12.23
CA SER A 36 -11.90 3.26 -12.45
C SER A 36 -11.23 2.85 -11.14
N ARG A 37 -10.33 1.87 -11.18
CA ARG A 37 -9.48 1.51 -10.03
C ARG A 37 -8.83 2.74 -9.40
N PRO A 38 -8.81 2.84 -8.05
CA PRO A 38 -8.42 4.04 -7.36
C PRO A 38 -6.93 4.34 -7.47
N ILE A 39 -6.57 5.59 -7.20
CA ILE A 39 -5.21 5.99 -6.86
C ILE A 39 -5.16 6.10 -5.33
N LEU A 40 -4.19 5.43 -4.72
CA LEU A 40 -4.02 5.44 -3.26
C LEU A 40 -3.03 6.53 -2.86
N LEU A 41 -3.42 7.40 -1.93
CA LEU A 41 -2.55 8.42 -1.34
C LEU A 41 -2.38 8.12 0.14
N LEU A 42 -1.14 7.88 0.58
CA LEU A 42 -0.83 7.58 1.98
C LEU A 42 0.26 8.52 2.48
N HIS A 43 0.27 8.85 3.77
CA HIS A 43 1.47 9.47 4.35
C HIS A 43 2.52 8.41 4.69
N ILE A 44 2.08 7.27 5.25
CA ILE A 44 2.95 6.13 5.59
C ILE A 44 2.95 5.12 4.45
N PRO A 45 4.12 4.69 3.96
CA PRO A 45 4.21 3.75 2.85
C PRO A 45 3.57 2.40 3.19
N LEU A 46 3.18 1.70 2.11
CA LEU A 46 2.91 0.26 2.18
C LEU A 46 4.15 -0.48 2.69
N TYR A 47 3.96 -1.76 3.03
CA TYR A 47 5.03 -2.59 3.55
C TYR A 47 6.20 -2.66 2.57
N ARG A 48 7.36 -2.20 3.05
CA ARG A 48 8.67 -2.38 2.44
C ARG A 48 9.72 -2.47 3.55
N LYS A 49 10.79 -3.22 3.31
CA LYS A 49 11.85 -3.46 4.30
C LYS A 49 12.77 -2.25 4.46
N SER A 50 13.03 -1.50 3.39
CA SER A 50 13.90 -0.31 3.38
C SER A 50 13.73 0.40 2.03
N GLU A 51 14.51 1.48 1.82
CA GLU A 51 14.64 2.18 0.54
C GLU A 51 15.66 1.52 -0.41
N GLU A 52 16.17 0.32 -0.11
CA GLU A 52 17.21 -0.36 -0.93
C GLU A 52 16.77 -0.63 -2.36
N ASN A 53 15.50 -0.96 -2.57
CA ASN A 53 14.94 -1.28 -3.88
C ASN A 53 14.49 -0.05 -4.68
N CYS A 54 14.71 1.16 -4.16
CA CYS A 54 14.37 2.39 -4.88
C CYS A 54 15.33 2.61 -6.05
N ALA A 55 14.79 3.06 -7.19
CA ALA A 55 15.62 3.50 -8.30
C ALA A 55 16.61 4.60 -7.84
N ASN A 56 17.84 4.55 -8.35
CA ASN A 56 18.86 5.55 -8.05
C ASN A 56 18.61 6.83 -8.87
N ASP A 57 17.64 7.62 -8.43
CA ASP A 57 17.23 8.90 -9.02
C ASP A 57 17.87 10.08 -8.24
N TYR A 58 17.75 11.32 -8.75
CA TYR A 58 18.44 12.51 -8.20
C TYR A 58 18.15 12.79 -6.71
N ASP A 59 16.95 12.44 -6.24
CA ASP A 59 16.49 12.67 -4.87
C ASP A 59 16.29 11.35 -4.11
N ALA A 60 17.03 10.29 -4.49
CA ALA A 60 16.97 9.00 -3.81
C ALA A 60 17.67 9.04 -2.45
N THR A 61 17.19 8.20 -1.52
CA THR A 61 17.79 8.06 -0.18
C THR A 61 19.28 7.71 -0.28
N PRO A 62 20.17 8.46 0.39
CA PRO A 62 21.60 8.14 0.44
C PRO A 62 21.83 6.72 0.97
N GLU A 63 22.81 6.00 0.44
CA GLU A 63 23.08 4.59 0.81
C GLU A 63 23.26 4.41 2.33
N SER A 64 23.95 5.34 2.99
CA SER A 64 24.13 5.35 4.45
C SER A 64 22.83 5.52 5.25
N MET A 65 21.73 5.90 4.60
CA MET A 65 20.41 6.15 5.20
C MET A 65 19.36 5.13 4.74
N LYS A 66 19.73 4.09 3.99
CA LYS A 66 18.82 3.00 3.61
C LYS A 66 18.73 1.92 4.69
N TRP A 67 18.29 2.32 5.88
CA TRP A 67 18.16 1.42 7.04
C TRP A 67 16.80 0.67 7.04
N ASP A 68 16.72 -0.39 7.85
CA ASP A 68 15.56 -1.27 7.93
C ASP A 68 14.33 -0.61 8.61
N PHE A 69 13.21 -0.60 7.89
CA PHE A 69 11.96 -0.03 8.37
C PHE A 69 11.32 -0.86 9.48
N ARG A 70 11.07 -0.19 10.60
CA ARG A 70 10.20 -0.70 11.66
C ARG A 70 8.71 -0.67 11.24
N VAL A 71 8.12 -1.84 11.08
CA VAL A 71 6.68 -2.03 10.81
C VAL A 71 5.81 -1.32 11.86
N GLY A 72 4.78 -0.62 11.37
CA GLY A 72 3.84 0.15 12.17
C GLY A 72 4.32 1.53 12.57
N PHE A 73 5.59 1.83 12.34
CA PHE A 73 6.14 3.17 12.53
C PHE A 73 6.52 3.78 11.18
N HIS A 74 7.35 3.08 10.40
CA HIS A 74 7.85 3.59 9.11
C HIS A 74 7.07 3.09 7.91
N CYS A 75 6.41 1.94 8.03
CA CYS A 75 5.60 1.34 6.97
C CYS A 75 4.44 0.55 7.56
N LEU A 76 3.42 0.26 6.75
CA LEU A 76 2.32 -0.63 7.14
C LEU A 76 2.82 -2.07 7.33
N SER A 77 2.01 -2.91 8.00
CA SER A 77 2.29 -4.35 8.06
C SER A 77 2.12 -5.00 6.70
N ASN A 78 2.80 -6.14 6.50
CA ASN A 78 2.63 -6.93 5.29
C ASN A 78 1.16 -7.33 5.08
N ALA A 79 0.49 -7.78 6.15
CA ALA A 79 -0.92 -8.15 6.12
C ALA A 79 -1.84 -6.98 5.71
N SER A 80 -1.63 -5.78 6.27
CA SER A 80 -2.38 -4.58 5.88
C SER A 80 -2.17 -4.23 4.41
N THR A 81 -0.92 -4.34 3.96
CA THR A 81 -0.52 -4.03 2.58
C THR A 81 -1.19 -4.95 1.59
N HIS A 82 -1.10 -6.27 1.82
CA HIS A 82 -1.79 -7.26 1.00
C HIS A 82 -3.30 -7.03 0.99
N TYR A 83 -3.91 -6.83 2.15
CA TYR A 83 -5.35 -6.56 2.26
C TYR A 83 -5.79 -5.36 1.42
N ILE A 84 -5.08 -4.23 1.50
CA ILE A 84 -5.37 -3.02 0.73
C ILE A 84 -5.20 -3.27 -0.77
N LEU A 85 -4.10 -3.92 -1.19
CA LEU A 85 -3.81 -4.19 -2.59
C LEU A 85 -4.83 -5.14 -3.23
N GLU A 86 -5.23 -6.19 -2.52
CA GLU A 86 -6.22 -7.16 -3.00
C GLU A 86 -7.61 -6.56 -3.12
N LYS A 87 -8.02 -5.77 -2.11
CA LYS A 87 -9.36 -5.18 -2.06
C LYS A 87 -9.55 -4.02 -3.01
N LEU A 88 -8.61 -3.09 -3.04
CA LEU A 88 -8.75 -1.86 -3.81
C LEU A 88 -8.15 -1.95 -5.21
N LYS A 89 -7.21 -2.88 -5.45
CA LYS A 89 -6.53 -3.08 -6.74
C LYS A 89 -6.07 -1.74 -7.35
N PRO A 90 -5.36 -0.87 -6.61
CA PRO A 90 -5.07 0.50 -7.05
C PRO A 90 -4.23 0.49 -8.33
N ARG A 91 -4.41 1.52 -9.18
CA ARG A 91 -3.62 1.69 -10.41
C ARG A 91 -2.29 2.42 -10.19
N ALA A 92 -2.22 3.20 -9.11
CA ALA A 92 -1.03 3.90 -8.66
C ALA A 92 -1.13 4.13 -7.15
N ILE A 93 0.01 4.17 -6.48
CA ILE A 93 0.12 4.46 -5.05
C ILE A 93 1.17 5.56 -4.93
N PHE A 94 0.85 6.61 -4.17
CA PHE A 94 1.78 7.64 -3.79
C PHE A 94 1.84 7.69 -2.27
N ASP A 95 3.05 7.59 -1.75
CA ASP A 95 3.31 7.73 -0.32
C ASP A 95 4.42 8.74 -0.03
N GLY A 96 4.62 9.01 1.27
CA GLY A 96 5.64 9.92 1.76
C GLY A 96 6.46 9.28 2.87
N HIS A 97 6.60 10.00 3.97
CA HIS A 97 7.31 9.61 5.20
C HIS A 97 8.85 9.69 5.13
N THR A 98 9.49 9.20 4.07
CA THR A 98 10.96 9.10 4.02
C THR A 98 11.65 10.40 3.63
N HIS A 99 10.91 11.37 3.09
CA HIS A 99 11.42 12.65 2.56
C HIS A 99 12.44 12.50 1.41
N TYR A 100 12.46 11.34 0.77
CA TYR A 100 13.26 11.06 -0.41
C TYR A 100 12.38 10.46 -1.50
N SER A 101 12.75 10.70 -2.76
CA SER A 101 12.08 10.08 -3.89
C SER A 101 12.38 8.58 -3.94
N CYS A 102 11.33 7.80 -4.15
CA CYS A 102 11.45 6.38 -4.42
C CYS A 102 10.41 6.02 -5.46
N ARG A 103 10.85 5.36 -6.53
CA ARG A 103 9.96 4.78 -7.53
C ARG A 103 10.23 3.30 -7.62
N THR A 104 9.20 2.52 -7.35
CA THR A 104 9.19 1.07 -7.52
C THR A 104 8.00 0.69 -8.41
N TRP A 105 8.10 -0.48 -9.03
CA TRP A 105 6.99 -1.08 -9.75
C TRP A 105 6.42 -2.18 -8.89
N VAL A 106 5.16 -2.02 -8.48
CA VAL A 106 4.44 -3.11 -7.81
C VAL A 106 4.21 -4.19 -8.85
N VAL A 107 5.07 -5.21 -8.85
CA VAL A 107 4.79 -6.46 -9.58
C VAL A 107 3.52 -7.01 -8.97
N ARG A 108 2.51 -7.31 -9.80
CA ARG A 108 1.29 -7.95 -9.32
C ARG A 108 1.71 -9.17 -8.50
N ILE A 109 1.44 -9.16 -7.20
CA ILE A 109 1.57 -10.35 -6.37
C ILE A 109 0.51 -11.32 -6.85
N THR A 110 0.85 -12.13 -7.84
CA THR A 110 0.08 -13.31 -8.18
C THR A 110 0.25 -14.29 -7.02
N ALA A 111 -0.81 -15.01 -6.67
CA ALA A 111 -0.84 -16.01 -5.58
C ALA A 111 0.22 -17.15 -5.69
N VAL A 112 1.14 -17.07 -6.65
CA VAL A 112 2.20 -18.03 -6.97
C VAL A 112 3.49 -17.78 -6.16
N GLU A 113 3.68 -16.60 -5.55
CA GLU A 113 4.86 -16.32 -4.71
C GLU A 113 4.65 -16.67 -3.21
N LEU A 114 3.83 -17.68 -2.93
CA LEU A 114 3.59 -18.24 -1.59
C LEU A 114 4.16 -19.66 -1.47
N GLY A 115 5.36 -19.88 -2.01
CA GLY A 115 6.17 -21.09 -1.80
C GLY A 115 7.19 -20.89 -0.68
#